data_AF-A0A1C6HFJ6-F1
#
_entry.id   AF-A0A1C6HFJ6-F1
#
_cell.length_a   1.000
_cell.length_b   1.000
_cell.length_c   1.000
_cell.angle_alpha   90.00
_cell.angle_beta   90.00
_cell.angle_gamma   90.00
#
_symmetry.space_group_name_H-M   'P 1'
#
loop_
_entity.id
_entity.type
_entity.pdbx_description
1 polymer ?
#
loop_
_entity_poly.entity_id
_entity_poly.type
_entity_poly.pdbx_seq_one_letter_code
_entity_poly.pdbx_strand_id
1 'polypeptide(L)'
;MFEHRYGIKLKKTTADATALKLLRQCFPTQSFSELRAKIQANDYVFLSDMEKYQHDGVRQMAKLLREFDKAGIETELFEESRYTPNPWRAEPMSREYLKNILQRDREITRQVLEDIERETVGYISPDAKKDIDKEISKIQK
;
A
#
# COMPACT_ATOMS: atom_id res chain seq x y z
N MET A 1 -9.33 -21.15 0.75
CA MET A 1 -8.12 -20.28 0.75
C MET A 1 -8.47 -18.99 1.47
N PHE A 2 -7.63 -18.52 2.38
CA PHE A 2 -7.81 -17.20 2.99
C PHE A 2 -7.21 -16.13 2.09
N GLU A 3 -7.93 -15.05 1.87
CA GLU A 3 -7.60 -13.99 0.95
C GLU A 3 -7.79 -12.64 1.64
N HIS A 4 -6.89 -11.69 1.39
CA HIS A 4 -6.99 -10.34 1.92
C HIS A 4 -6.50 -9.29 0.91
N ARG A 5 -7.07 -8.09 0.96
CA ARG A 5 -6.71 -6.93 0.13
C ARG A 5 -7.02 -5.61 0.85
N TYR A 6 -6.40 -4.53 0.40
CA TYR A 6 -6.50 -3.20 1.01
C TYR A 6 -7.08 -2.19 0.04
N GLY A 7 -7.98 -1.35 0.53
CA GLY A 7 -8.71 -0.37 -0.27
C GLY A 7 -8.64 1.06 0.28
N ILE A 8 -8.69 2.03 -0.62
CA ILE A 8 -8.89 3.45 -0.30
C ILE A 8 -10.20 3.90 -0.94
N LYS A 9 -11.04 4.57 -0.15
CA LYS A 9 -12.17 5.38 -0.62
C LYS A 9 -11.94 6.84 -0.29
N LEU A 10 -12.57 7.73 -1.05
CA LEU A 10 -12.63 9.15 -0.69
C LEU A 10 -13.86 9.38 0.18
N LYS A 11 -13.75 10.20 1.22
CA LYS A 11 -14.93 10.53 2.06
C LYS A 11 -16.00 11.32 1.30
N LYS A 12 -15.58 12.07 0.29
CA LYS A 12 -16.47 12.86 -0.57
C LYS A 12 -16.78 12.09 -1.85
N THR A 13 -18.02 12.17 -2.27
CA THR A 13 -18.50 11.60 -3.55
C THR A 13 -18.42 12.58 -4.71
N THR A 14 -17.95 13.81 -4.46
CA THR A 14 -17.70 14.81 -5.51
C THR A 14 -16.33 14.56 -6.13
N ALA A 15 -16.31 14.35 -7.45
CA ALA A 15 -15.08 14.10 -8.20
C ALA A 15 -14.37 15.42 -8.58
N ASP A 16 -13.62 15.95 -7.62
CA ASP A 16 -12.83 17.17 -7.80
C ASP A 16 -11.69 16.96 -8.82
N ALA A 17 -11.36 18.03 -9.57
CA ALA A 17 -10.33 17.96 -10.61
C ALA A 17 -8.96 17.53 -10.07
N THR A 18 -8.61 17.96 -8.85
CA THR A 18 -7.37 17.57 -8.17
C THR A 18 -7.33 16.07 -7.88
N ALA A 19 -8.40 15.51 -7.30
CA ALA A 19 -8.51 14.09 -6.99
C ALA A 19 -8.42 13.24 -8.27
N LEU A 20 -9.14 13.64 -9.32
CA LEU A 20 -9.10 12.97 -10.62
C LEU A 20 -7.72 13.00 -11.26
N LYS A 21 -7.01 14.15 -11.19
CA LYS A 21 -5.65 14.27 -11.73
C LYS A 21 -4.66 13.37 -11.00
N LEU A 22 -4.70 13.33 -9.67
CA LEU A 22 -3.85 12.44 -8.86
C LEU A 22 -4.13 10.97 -9.18
N LEU A 23 -5.41 10.58 -9.22
CA LEU A 23 -5.79 9.22 -9.58
C LEU A 23 -5.33 8.84 -10.99
N ARG A 24 -5.44 9.74 -11.97
CA ARG A 24 -4.96 9.50 -13.34
C ARG A 24 -3.44 9.33 -13.41
N GLN A 25 -2.68 10.03 -12.57
CA GLN A 25 -1.22 9.84 -12.48
C GLN A 25 -0.86 8.47 -11.90
N CYS A 26 -1.63 7.97 -10.93
CA CYS A 26 -1.41 6.65 -10.35
C CYS A 26 -1.95 5.51 -11.23
N PHE A 27 -3.02 5.76 -12.00
CA PHE A 27 -3.68 4.79 -12.86
C PHE A 27 -3.76 5.29 -14.31
N PRO A 28 -2.63 5.33 -15.04
CA PRO A 28 -2.55 5.88 -16.39
C PRO A 28 -3.29 5.05 -17.45
N THR A 29 -3.85 3.90 -17.09
CA THR A 29 -4.71 3.08 -17.95
C THR A 29 -6.20 3.35 -17.74
N GLN A 30 -6.62 3.89 -16.59
CA GLN A 30 -8.03 4.17 -16.28
C GLN A 30 -8.46 5.56 -16.77
N SER A 31 -9.56 5.63 -17.51
CA SER A 31 -10.11 6.88 -18.02
C SER A 31 -10.62 7.80 -16.90
N PHE A 32 -10.68 9.11 -17.16
CA PHE A 32 -11.26 10.06 -16.21
C PHE A 32 -12.73 9.76 -15.89
N SER A 33 -13.49 9.25 -16.87
CA SER A 33 -14.90 8.89 -16.68
C SER A 33 -15.05 7.74 -15.69
N GLU A 34 -14.22 6.70 -15.80
CA GLU A 34 -14.21 5.57 -14.86
C GLU A 34 -13.81 6.02 -13.45
N LEU A 35 -12.75 6.83 -13.33
CA LEU A 35 -12.29 7.36 -12.04
C LEU A 35 -13.36 8.24 -11.38
N ARG A 36 -14.05 9.08 -12.16
CA ARG A 36 -15.16 9.91 -11.68
C ARG A 36 -16.34 9.05 -11.22
N ALA A 37 -16.70 8.02 -11.98
CA ALA A 37 -17.78 7.11 -11.62
C ALA A 37 -17.50 6.40 -10.29
N LYS A 38 -16.26 5.95 -10.05
CA LYS A 38 -15.85 5.34 -8.78
C LYS A 38 -16.05 6.29 -7.59
N ILE A 39 -15.59 7.54 -7.71
CA ILE A 39 -15.76 8.54 -6.64
C ILE A 39 -17.25 8.80 -6.37
N GLN A 40 -18.04 9.00 -7.43
CA GLN A 40 -19.48 9.28 -7.31
C GLN A 40 -20.27 8.12 -6.71
N ALA A 41 -19.87 6.88 -7.00
CA ALA A 41 -20.47 5.67 -6.43
C ALA A 41 -19.96 5.36 -5.01
N ASN A 42 -19.06 6.16 -4.43
CA ASN A 42 -18.34 5.86 -3.20
C ASN A 42 -17.66 4.47 -3.22
N ASP A 43 -17.09 4.15 -4.38
CA ASP A 43 -16.36 2.91 -4.63
C ASP A 43 -14.85 3.10 -4.36
N TYR A 44 -14.11 2.00 -4.33
CA TYR A 44 -12.66 2.02 -4.16
C TYR A 44 -11.96 2.75 -5.31
N VAL A 45 -11.29 3.84 -4.96
CA VAL A 45 -10.42 4.56 -5.91
C VAL A 45 -9.06 3.88 -6.03
N PHE A 46 -8.69 3.07 -5.03
CA PHE A 46 -7.56 2.16 -5.05
C PHE A 46 -8.00 0.87 -4.35
N LEU A 47 -7.63 -0.28 -4.92
CA LEU A 47 -7.80 -1.60 -4.32
C LEU A 47 -6.58 -2.43 -4.70
N SER A 48 -5.87 -2.99 -3.72
CA SER A 48 -4.70 -3.82 -4.00
C SER A 48 -5.15 -5.13 -4.66
N ASP A 49 -4.57 -5.46 -5.81
CA ASP A 49 -4.81 -6.76 -6.43
C ASP A 49 -4.18 -7.90 -5.64
N MET A 50 -4.76 -9.09 -5.81
CA MET A 50 -4.45 -10.34 -5.11
C MET A 50 -3.07 -10.94 -5.43
N GLU A 51 -2.34 -10.43 -6.44
CA GLU A 51 -1.15 -11.11 -6.96
C GLU A 51 0.16 -10.67 -6.29
N LYS A 52 0.90 -11.68 -5.82
CA LYS A 52 2.36 -11.87 -5.55
C LYS A 52 3.21 -10.77 -4.92
N TYR A 53 2.75 -9.52 -4.87
CA TYR A 53 3.47 -8.36 -4.36
C TYR A 53 2.55 -7.56 -3.43
N GLN A 54 1.95 -8.20 -2.42
CA GLN A 54 1.17 -7.51 -1.40
C GLN A 54 1.94 -6.30 -0.82
N HIS A 55 3.26 -6.41 -0.71
CA HIS A 55 4.15 -5.33 -0.32
C HIS A 55 4.15 -4.14 -1.29
N ASP A 56 4.09 -4.36 -2.60
CA ASP A 56 4.01 -3.25 -3.58
C ASP A 56 2.63 -2.59 -3.54
N GLY A 57 1.56 -3.36 -3.33
CA GLY A 57 0.22 -2.84 -3.14
C GLY A 57 0.12 -1.90 -1.92
N VAL A 58 0.63 -2.33 -0.77
CA VAL A 58 0.65 -1.54 0.48
C VAL A 58 1.52 -0.28 0.32
N ARG A 59 2.66 -0.38 -0.38
CA ARG A 59 3.53 0.78 -0.67
C ARG A 59 2.85 1.79 -1.60
N GLN A 60 2.22 1.33 -2.68
CA GLN A 60 1.47 2.19 -3.60
C GLN A 60 0.31 2.88 -2.87
N MET A 61 -0.42 2.13 -2.04
CA MET A 61 -1.48 2.67 -1.17
C MET A 61 -0.94 3.79 -0.28
N ALA A 62 0.20 3.58 0.40
CA ALA A 62 0.80 4.60 1.27
C ALA A 62 1.30 5.83 0.49
N LYS A 63 1.85 5.64 -0.71
CA LYS A 63 2.26 6.76 -1.59
C LYS A 63 1.06 7.59 -2.01
N LEU A 64 -0.03 6.93 -2.43
CA LEU A 64 -1.26 7.61 -2.84
C LEU A 64 -1.90 8.38 -1.68
N LEU A 65 -1.91 7.80 -0.47
CA LEU A 65 -2.40 8.50 0.73
C LEU A 65 -1.61 9.77 1.04
N ARG A 66 -0.28 9.74 0.89
CA ARG A 66 0.54 10.95 1.05
C ARG A 66 0.19 12.04 0.05
N GLU A 67 -0.07 11.68 -1.20
CA GLU A 67 -0.47 12.65 -2.22
C GLU A 67 -1.88 13.22 -1.96
N PHE A 68 -2.81 12.39 -1.48
CA PHE A 68 -4.12 12.87 -1.03
C PHE A 68 -4.02 13.80 0.18
N ASP A 69 -3.18 13.47 1.17
CA ASP A 69 -2.93 14.33 2.33
C ASP A 69 -2.38 15.70 1.94
N LYS A 70 -1.37 15.72 1.04
CA LYS A 70 -0.81 16.98 0.51
C LYS A 70 -1.84 17.82 -0.22
N ALA A 71 -2.81 17.18 -0.87
CA ALA A 71 -3.90 17.83 -1.58
C ALA A 71 -5.11 18.17 -0.69
N GLY A 72 -5.07 17.86 0.61
CA GLY A 72 -6.19 18.07 1.54
C GLY A 72 -7.41 17.19 1.24
N ILE A 73 -7.22 16.04 0.60
CA ILE A 73 -8.28 15.10 0.25
C ILE A 73 -8.45 14.10 1.38
N GLU A 74 -9.65 14.05 1.96
CA GLU A 74 -9.96 13.10 3.02
C GLU A 74 -10.28 11.70 2.49
N THR A 75 -9.70 10.69 3.13
CA THR A 75 -9.74 9.29 2.71
C THR A 75 -10.21 8.37 3.83
N GLU A 76 -10.85 7.27 3.45
CA GLU A 76 -11.14 6.12 4.32
C GLU A 76 -10.38 4.89 3.82
N LEU A 77 -9.90 4.10 4.78
CA LEU A 77 -9.14 2.90 4.50
C LEU A 77 -9.94 1.68 4.90
N PHE A 78 -9.81 0.62 4.11
CA PHE A 78 -10.48 -0.65 4.39
C PHE A 78 -9.53 -1.82 4.20
N GLU A 79 -9.67 -2.81 5.08
CA GLU A 79 -9.19 -4.16 4.88
C GLU A 79 -10.35 -5.01 4.38
N GLU A 80 -10.16 -5.74 3.28
CA GLU A 80 -11.12 -6.76 2.88
C GLU A 80 -10.51 -8.13 3.05
N SER A 81 -11.28 -9.05 3.64
CA SER A 81 -10.86 -10.44 3.79
C SER A 81 -11.98 -11.42 3.46
N ARG A 82 -11.60 -12.63 3.04
CA ARG A 82 -12.54 -13.74 2.88
C ARG A 82 -11.88 -15.10 3.03
N TYR A 83 -12.69 -16.08 3.38
CA TYR A 83 -12.40 -17.49 3.14
C TYR A 83 -13.18 -17.94 1.92
N THR A 84 -12.49 -18.19 0.80
CA THR A 84 -13.14 -18.61 -0.45
C THR A 84 -13.95 -19.89 -0.23
N PRO A 85 -15.24 -19.95 -0.63
CA PRO A 85 -15.94 -19.04 -1.55
C PRO A 85 -16.81 -17.94 -0.91
N ASN A 86 -16.64 -17.63 0.39
CA ASN A 86 -17.47 -16.64 1.06
C ASN A 86 -17.33 -15.23 0.44
N PRO A 87 -18.35 -14.38 0.55
CA PRO A 87 -18.26 -12.97 0.16
C PRO A 87 -17.14 -12.24 0.89
N TRP A 88 -16.60 -11.20 0.24
CA TRP A 88 -15.65 -10.27 0.87
C TRP A 88 -16.31 -9.56 2.06
N ARG A 89 -15.58 -9.51 3.18
CA ARG A 89 -15.92 -8.69 4.34
C ARG A 89 -14.97 -7.51 4.38
N ALA A 90 -15.52 -6.30 4.36
CA ALA A 90 -14.76 -5.06 4.45
C ALA A 90 -14.82 -4.51 5.87
N GLU A 91 -13.66 -4.23 6.45
CA GLU A 91 -13.52 -3.64 7.78
C GLU A 91 -12.73 -2.32 7.68
N PRO A 92 -13.18 -1.25 8.36
CA PRO A 92 -12.42 -0.01 8.40
C PRO A 92 -11.03 -0.24 9.01
N MET A 93 -10.03 0.36 8.38
CA MET A 93 -8.63 0.27 8.78
C MET A 93 -8.12 1.63 9.26
N SER A 94 -7.26 1.65 10.29
CA SER A 94 -6.59 2.86 10.73
C SER A 94 -5.29 3.12 9.96
N ARG A 95 -4.89 4.39 9.86
CA ARG A 95 -3.58 4.77 9.28
C ARG A 95 -2.41 4.23 10.10
N GLU A 96 -2.59 4.06 11.40
CA GLU A 96 -1.59 3.48 12.29
C GLU A 96 -1.38 2.00 11.98
N TYR A 97 -2.45 1.26 11.72
CA TYR A 97 -2.36 -0.14 11.30
C TYR A 97 -1.57 -0.28 9.99
N LEU A 98 -1.85 0.56 9.00
CA LEU A 98 -1.09 0.59 7.75
C LEU A 98 0.41 0.90 7.97
N LYS A 99 0.72 1.85 8.85
CA LYS A 99 2.12 2.17 9.22
C LYS A 99 2.81 0.98 9.88
N ASN A 100 2.10 0.27 10.75
CA ASN A 100 2.63 -0.91 11.44
C ASN A 100 2.93 -2.06 10.46
N ILE A 101 2.08 -2.28 9.45
CA ILE A 101 2.36 -3.25 8.37
C ILE A 101 3.67 -2.89 7.66
N LEU A 102 3.79 -1.64 7.20
CA LEU A 102 5.00 -1.17 6.50
C LEU A 102 6.27 -1.23 7.36
N GLN A 103 6.14 -1.02 8.68
CA GLN A 103 7.27 -1.13 9.59
C GLN A 103 7.69 -2.60 9.76
N ARG A 104 6.73 -3.51 10.00
CA ARG A 104 7.00 -4.94 10.12
C ARG A 104 7.68 -5.49 8.87
N ASP A 105 7.24 -5.09 7.69
CA ASP A 105 7.87 -5.51 6.42
C ASP A 105 9.35 -5.12 6.36
N ARG A 106 9.72 -3.95 6.89
CA ARG A 106 11.12 -3.50 6.95
C ARG A 106 11.93 -4.33 7.93
N GLU A 107 11.35 -4.62 9.10
CA GLU A 107 12.00 -5.43 10.13
C GLU A 107 12.24 -6.85 9.62
N ILE A 108 11.24 -7.47 8.98
CA ILE A 108 11.36 -8.78 8.34
C ILE A 108 12.42 -8.74 7.24
N THR A 109 12.38 -7.76 6.34
CA THR A 109 13.36 -7.65 5.25
C THR A 109 14.78 -7.50 5.80
N ARG A 110 14.96 -6.70 6.85
CA ARG A 110 16.27 -6.53 7.51
C ARG A 110 16.75 -7.86 8.08
N GLN A 111 15.90 -8.55 8.83
CA GLN A 111 16.24 -9.85 9.41
C GLN A 111 16.67 -10.86 8.35
N VAL A 112 15.91 -10.95 7.25
CA VAL A 112 16.26 -11.84 6.12
C VAL A 112 17.63 -11.51 5.53
N LEU A 113 17.94 -10.23 5.31
CA LEU A 113 19.26 -9.83 4.78
C LEU A 113 20.40 -10.09 5.78
N GLU A 114 20.16 -9.84 7.07
CA GLU A 114 21.11 -10.13 8.14
C GLU A 114 21.36 -11.64 8.29
N ASP A 115 20.33 -12.46 8.14
CA ASP A 115 20.44 -13.92 8.18
C ASP A 115 21.21 -14.45 6.97
N ILE A 116 20.95 -13.94 5.76
CA ILE A 116 21.73 -14.28 4.55
C ILE A 116 23.22 -14.00 4.76
N GLU A 117 23.58 -12.82 5.29
CA GLU A 117 24.97 -12.46 5.55
C GLU A 117 25.61 -13.37 6.61
N ARG A 118 24.87 -13.71 7.68
CA ARG A 118 25.34 -14.64 8.71
C ARG A 118 25.54 -16.06 8.18
N GLU A 119 24.67 -16.53 7.31
CA GLU A 119 24.79 -17.85 6.71
C GLU A 119 25.93 -17.92 5.68
N THR A 120 26.16 -16.84 4.94
CA THR A 120 27.20 -16.81 3.88
C THR A 120 28.60 -16.49 4.41
N VAL A 121 28.72 -15.55 5.34
CA VAL A 121 30.01 -15.01 5.81
C VAL A 121 30.30 -15.37 7.29
N GLY A 122 29.28 -15.81 8.04
CA GLY A 122 29.41 -16.20 9.45
C GLY A 122 29.31 -15.05 10.45
N TYR A 123 29.30 -13.80 9.98
CA TYR A 123 29.15 -12.59 10.79
C TYR A 123 28.68 -11.41 9.93
N ILE A 124 28.17 -10.36 10.56
CA ILE A 124 27.74 -9.14 9.86
C ILE A 124 28.86 -8.10 9.99
N SER A 125 29.55 -7.82 8.87
CA SER A 125 30.57 -6.77 8.83
C SER A 125 29.94 -5.36 8.87
N PRO A 126 30.68 -4.31 9.28
CA PRO A 126 30.20 -2.94 9.23
C PRO A 126 29.78 -2.48 7.83
N ASP A 127 30.42 -2.99 6.77
CA ASP A 127 30.10 -2.64 5.40
C ASP A 127 28.85 -3.38 4.91
N ALA A 128 28.72 -4.67 5.22
CA ALA A 128 27.47 -5.41 4.97
C ALA A 128 26.28 -4.75 5.68
N LYS A 129 26.47 -4.28 6.93
CA LYS A 129 25.43 -3.54 7.65
C LYS A 129 25.01 -2.25 6.92
N LYS A 130 25.96 -1.49 6.39
CA LYS A 130 25.65 -0.27 5.60
C LYS A 130 24.88 -0.62 4.32
N ASP A 131 25.22 -1.72 3.66
CA ASP A 131 24.51 -2.16 2.47
C ASP A 131 23.09 -2.60 2.78
N ILE A 132 22.89 -3.35 3.88
CA ILE A 132 21.55 -3.70 4.38
C ILE A 132 20.76 -2.42 4.71
N ASP A 133 21.34 -1.48 5.45
CA ASP A 133 20.69 -0.19 5.76
C ASP A 133 20.30 0.57 4.50
N LYS A 134 21.15 0.54 3.46
CA LYS A 134 20.87 1.15 2.16
C LYS A 134 19.72 0.46 1.44
N GLU A 135 19.64 -0.87 1.44
CA GLU A 135 18.51 -1.61 0.88
C GLU A 135 17.20 -1.30 1.64
N ILE A 136 17.22 -1.27 2.98
CA ILE A 136 16.07 -0.87 3.78
C ILE A 136 15.66 0.58 3.51
N SER A 137 16.61 1.49 3.25
CA SER A 137 16.30 2.88 2.91
C SER A 137 15.58 3.03 1.56
N LYS A 138 15.81 2.11 0.60
CA LYS A 138 15.09 2.12 -0.68
C LYS A 138 13.61 1.76 -0.51
N ILE A 139 13.27 1.04 0.56
CA ILE A 139 11.88 0.73 0.94
C ILE A 139 11.14 1.98 1.47
N GLN A 140 11.83 3.11 1.70
CA GLN A 140 11.23 4.35 2.21
C GLN A 140 10.71 5.32 1.12
N LYS A 141 11.17 5.21 -0.14
CA LYS A 141 10.86 6.16 -1.23
C LYS A 141 9.74 5.66 -2.13
#